data_AF-A0A1S2R8V3-F1
#
_entry.id   AF-A0A1S2R8V3-F1
#
_cell.length_a   1.000
_cell.length_b   1.000
_cell.length_c   1.000
_cell.angle_alpha   90.00
_cell.angle_beta   90.00
_cell.angle_gamma   90.00
#
_symmetry.space_group_name_H-M   'P 1'
#
loop_
_entity.id
_entity.type
_entity.pdbx_description
1 polymer ?
#
loop_
_entity_poly.entity_id
_entity_poly.type
_entity_poly.pdbx_seq_one_letter_code
_entity_poly.pdbx_strand_id
1 'polypeptide(L)'
;MITLIVVPIIILFFYLRTKKEMREQDVKWRALANIPQEAILIGQIKNINEEKQRFYYHRYIYVQEFKLQTETRQVIVKKLTPITKAAVIEKFTVGEFLKVFGTWEGTHFIINHFERIVTK
;
A
#
# COMPACT_ATOMS: atom_id res chain seq x y z
N MET A 1 -43.18 -23.80 -7.18
CA MET A 1 -43.37 -23.33 -5.79
C MET A 1 -42.07 -23.31 -4.96
N ILE A 2 -41.15 -24.28 -5.08
CA ILE A 2 -39.91 -24.33 -4.25
C ILE A 2 -38.89 -23.23 -4.58
N THR A 3 -38.79 -22.84 -5.85
CA THR A 3 -37.88 -21.78 -6.32
C THR A 3 -38.14 -20.41 -5.67
N LEU A 4 -39.39 -20.11 -5.30
CA LEU A 4 -39.76 -18.85 -4.63
C LEU A 4 -39.16 -18.71 -3.22
N ILE A 5 -38.83 -19.81 -2.56
CA ILE A 5 -38.24 -19.82 -1.21
C ILE A 5 -36.71 -19.97 -1.30
N VAL A 6 -36.23 -20.76 -2.25
CA VAL A 6 -34.80 -21.02 -2.41
C VAL A 6 -34.03 -19.77 -2.87
N VAL A 7 -34.59 -19.02 -3.83
CA VAL A 7 -33.97 -17.78 -4.35
C VAL A 7 -33.71 -16.73 -3.25
N PRO A 8 -34.69 -16.34 -2.40
CA PRO A 8 -34.44 -15.34 -1.36
C PRO A 8 -33.42 -15.80 -0.31
N ILE A 9 -33.38 -17.09 0.03
CA ILE A 9 -32.38 -17.64 0.97
C ILE A 9 -30.97 -17.52 0.38
N ILE A 10 -30.81 -17.86 -0.90
CA ILE A 10 -29.52 -17.74 -1.59
C ILE A 10 -29.08 -16.28 -1.67
N ILE A 11 -29.99 -15.36 -2.02
CA ILE A 11 -29.70 -13.92 -2.06
C ILE A 11 -29.26 -13.42 -0.68
N LEU A 12 -29.94 -13.81 0.39
CA LEU A 12 -29.57 -13.42 1.75
C LEU A 12 -28.18 -13.95 2.14
N PHE A 13 -27.86 -15.19 1.78
CA PHE A 13 -26.54 -15.77 2.03
C PHE A 13 -25.44 -14.97 1.33
N PHE A 14 -25.59 -14.70 0.03
CA PHE A 14 -24.62 -13.89 -0.71
C PHE A 14 -24.53 -12.47 -0.16
N TYR A 15 -25.63 -11.88 0.27
CA TYR A 15 -25.65 -10.55 0.87
C TYR A 15 -24.80 -10.49 2.15
N LEU A 16 -24.97 -11.45 3.07
CA LEU A 16 -24.20 -11.51 4.31
C LEU A 16 -22.70 -11.75 4.04
N ARG A 17 -22.40 -12.66 3.11
CA ARG A 17 -21.02 -12.95 2.70
C ARG A 17 -20.34 -11.71 2.12
N THR A 18 -21.00 -11.05 1.17
CA THR A 18 -20.48 -9.85 0.50
C THR A 18 -20.27 -8.71 1.51
N LYS A 19 -21.21 -8.53 2.43
CA LYS A 19 -21.10 -7.51 3.48
C LYS A 19 -19.91 -7.75 4.41
N LYS A 20 -19.62 -9.02 4.72
CA LYS A 20 -18.44 -9.39 5.51
C LYS A 20 -17.15 -9.14 4.72
N GLU A 21 -17.08 -9.58 3.47
CA GLU A 21 -15.92 -9.39 2.60
C GLU A 21 -15.61 -7.91 2.38
N MET A 22 -16.62 -7.06 2.16
CA MET A 22 -16.44 -5.61 2.06
C MET A 22 -15.79 -5.03 3.32
N ARG A 23 -16.26 -5.40 4.52
CA ARG A 23 -15.66 -4.91 5.78
C ARG A 23 -14.21 -5.35 5.96
N GLU A 24 -13.87 -6.57 5.56
CA GLU A 24 -12.49 -7.07 5.64
C GLU A 24 -11.56 -6.30 4.69
N GLN A 25 -11.99 -6.08 3.45
CA GLN A 25 -11.24 -5.27 2.50
C GLN A 25 -11.11 -3.82 2.98
N ASP A 26 -12.12 -3.31 3.68
CA ASP A 26 -12.08 -1.98 4.25
C ASP A 26 -10.99 -1.82 5.30
N VAL A 27 -10.91 -2.79 6.21
CA VAL A 27 -9.90 -2.83 7.26
C VAL A 27 -8.51 -2.98 6.65
N LYS A 28 -8.34 -3.90 5.68
CA LYS A 28 -7.06 -4.10 4.99
C LYS A 28 -6.60 -2.83 4.26
N TRP A 29 -7.51 -2.15 3.57
CA TRP A 29 -7.18 -0.91 2.87
C TRP A 29 -6.70 0.20 3.81
N ARG A 30 -7.31 0.33 5.00
CA ARG A 30 -6.84 1.29 6.02
C ARG A 30 -5.53 0.86 6.67
N ALA A 31 -5.34 -0.45 6.87
CA ALA A 31 -4.14 -1.01 7.47
C ALA A 31 -2.89 -0.80 6.59
N LEU A 32 -3.03 -0.62 5.28
CA LEU A 32 -1.91 -0.26 4.40
C LEU A 32 -1.20 1.04 4.80
N ALA A 33 -1.89 1.95 5.52
CA ALA A 33 -1.25 3.16 6.05
C ALA A 33 -0.43 2.89 7.33
N ASN A 34 -0.58 1.72 7.95
CA ASN A 34 0.06 1.39 9.22
C ASN A 34 0.76 0.03 9.14
N ILE A 35 1.92 0.03 8.49
CA ILE A 35 2.76 -1.15 8.27
C ILE A 35 3.84 -1.19 9.37
N PRO A 36 4.15 -2.36 9.96
CA PRO A 36 5.21 -2.47 10.95
C PRO A 36 6.56 -2.02 10.37
N GLN A 37 7.41 -1.47 11.24
CA GLN A 37 8.73 -0.95 10.90
C GLN A 37 9.80 -1.91 11.45
N GLU A 38 9.99 -3.03 10.78
CA GLU A 38 10.90 -4.10 11.24
C GLU A 38 12.35 -3.88 10.81
N ALA A 39 12.56 -3.16 9.71
CA ALA A 39 13.89 -2.92 9.14
C ALA A 39 14.07 -1.48 8.68
N ILE A 40 15.34 -1.09 8.53
CA ILE A 40 15.78 0.25 8.16
C ILE A 40 16.71 0.13 6.95
N LEU A 41 16.46 0.92 5.91
CA LEU A 41 17.34 1.03 4.75
C LEU A 41 17.76 2.49 4.54
N ILE A 42 19.02 2.71 4.17
CA ILE A 42 19.56 4.03 3.86
C ILE A 42 20.15 3.98 2.46
N GLY A 43 19.82 4.96 1.63
CA GLY A 43 20.38 5.02 0.28
C GLY A 43 19.86 6.18 -0.55
N GLN A 44 20.37 6.25 -1.77
CA GLN A 44 20.02 7.29 -2.73
C GLN A 44 18.91 6.81 -3.67
N ILE A 45 17.92 7.66 -3.94
CA ILE A 45 16.90 7.38 -4.94
C ILE A 45 17.51 7.49 -6.35
N LYS A 46 17.48 6.39 -7.12
CA LYS A 46 17.94 6.37 -8.52
C LYS A 46 16.80 6.50 -9.53
N ASN A 47 15.62 6.01 -9.19
CA ASN A 47 14.46 6.06 -10.06
C ASN A 47 13.19 6.09 -9.22
N ILE A 48 12.15 6.74 -9.73
CA ILE A 48 10.84 6.89 -9.11
C ILE A 48 9.79 6.56 -10.17
N ASN A 49 8.89 5.67 -9.83
CA ASN A 49 7.68 5.37 -10.57
C ASN A 49 6.47 5.59 -9.65
N GLU A 50 5.45 6.26 -10.15
CA GLU A 50 4.26 6.58 -9.36
C GLU A 50 3.02 6.10 -10.10
N GLU A 51 2.23 5.28 -9.44
CA GLU A 51 1.07 4.66 -10.04
C GLU A 51 -0.14 4.75 -9.11
N LYS A 52 -1.29 5.09 -9.69
CA LYS A 52 -2.57 4.95 -9.02
C LYS A 52 -3.16 3.59 -9.37
N GLN A 53 -3.25 2.71 -8.37
CA GLN A 53 -3.76 1.36 -8.55
C GLN A 53 -5.12 1.19 -7.85
N ARG A 54 -5.98 0.34 -8.42
CA ARG A 54 -7.27 0.00 -7.85
C ARG A 54 -7.08 -1.11 -6.81
N PHE A 55 -7.50 -0.86 -5.57
CA PHE A 55 -7.40 -1.84 -4.48
C PHE A 55 -8.64 -2.73 -4.42
N TYR A 56 -9.83 -2.14 -4.28
CA TYR A 56 -11.09 -2.90 -4.21
C TYR A 56 -12.29 -2.00 -4.52
N TYR A 57 -13.06 -2.32 -5.56
CA TYR A 57 -14.18 -1.51 -6.07
C TYR A 57 -13.83 -0.02 -6.23
N HIS A 58 -14.33 0.85 -5.35
CA HIS A 58 -14.15 2.30 -5.37
C HIS A 58 -12.94 2.76 -4.54
N ARG A 59 -12.15 1.81 -4.00
CA ARG A 59 -10.95 2.08 -3.21
C ARG A 59 -9.72 2.05 -4.10
N TYR A 60 -8.95 3.12 -3.99
CA TYR A 60 -7.71 3.27 -4.73
C TYR A 60 -6.55 3.41 -3.75
N ILE A 61 -5.39 2.96 -4.20
CA ILE A 61 -4.11 3.13 -3.53
C ILE A 61 -3.19 3.89 -4.47
N TYR A 62 -2.35 4.71 -3.90
CA TYR A 62 -1.27 5.37 -4.59
C TYR A 62 0.01 4.62 -4.24
N VAL A 63 0.65 4.06 -5.25
CA VAL A 63 1.84 3.25 -5.14
C VAL A 63 3.01 4.07 -5.68
N GLN A 64 3.95 4.42 -4.81
CA GLN A 64 5.19 5.05 -5.21
C GLN A 64 6.29 4.01 -5.09
N GLU A 65 6.78 3.55 -6.23
CA GLU A 65 7.88 2.60 -6.31
C GLU A 65 9.16 3.36 -6.65
N PHE A 66 10.18 3.25 -5.81
CA PHE A 66 11.47 3.85 -6.08
C PHE A 66 12.60 2.86 -5.88
N LYS A 67 13.60 2.97 -6.75
CA LYS A 67 14.81 2.14 -6.65
C LYS A 67 15.83 2.86 -5.78
N LEU A 68 16.03 2.35 -4.59
CA LEU A 68 16.99 2.84 -3.62
C LEU A 68 18.35 2.16 -3.87
N GLN A 69 19.38 2.94 -4.17
CA GLN A 69 20.75 2.45 -4.20
C GLN A 69 21.32 2.53 -2.79
N THR A 70 21.45 1.37 -2.15
CA THR A 70 22.21 1.22 -0.91
C THR A 70 23.70 1.03 -1.24
N GLU A 71 24.55 1.02 -0.22
CA GLU A 71 26.00 0.83 -0.38
C GLU A 71 26.35 -0.48 -1.12
N THR A 72 25.56 -1.53 -0.91
CA THR A 72 25.89 -2.86 -1.43
C THR A 72 25.04 -3.28 -2.61
N ARG A 73 23.75 -2.87 -2.66
CA ARG A 73 22.78 -3.33 -3.67
C ARG A 73 21.70 -2.31 -3.97
N GLN A 74 21.06 -2.47 -5.13
CA GLN A 74 19.85 -1.73 -5.48
C GLN A 74 18.63 -2.47 -4.94
N VAL A 75 17.77 -1.78 -4.20
CA VAL A 75 16.55 -2.32 -3.60
C VAL A 75 15.34 -1.59 -4.15
N ILE A 76 14.26 -2.34 -4.43
CA ILE A 76 12.98 -1.76 -4.82
C ILE A 76 12.18 -1.47 -3.55
N VAL A 77 11.88 -0.20 -3.34
CA VAL A 77 11.14 0.29 -2.18
C VAL A 77 9.77 0.79 -2.65
N LYS A 78 8.71 0.44 -1.92
CA LYS A 78 7.33 0.80 -2.25
C LYS A 78 6.68 1.54 -1.08
N LYS A 79 6.12 2.70 -1.36
CA LYS A 79 5.19 3.39 -0.46
C LYS A 79 3.77 3.18 -0.94
N LEU A 80 2.93 2.62 -0.06
CA LEU A 80 1.52 2.39 -0.33
C LEU A 80 0.70 3.41 0.46
N THR A 81 0.07 4.35 -0.24
CA THR A 81 -0.76 5.37 0.39
C THR A 81 -2.23 5.15 0.00
N PRO A 82 -3.11 4.78 0.94
CA PRO A 82 -4.55 4.71 0.69
C PRO A 82 -5.09 6.09 0.29
N ILE A 83 -5.77 6.17 -0.86
CA ILE A 83 -6.34 7.44 -1.34
C ILE A 83 -7.63 7.73 -0.56
N THR A 84 -7.46 8.42 0.56
CA THR A 84 -8.55 8.99 1.36
C THR A 84 -8.68 10.50 1.08
N LYS A 85 -9.78 11.13 1.54
CA LYS A 85 -9.97 12.58 1.38
C LYS A 85 -8.88 13.44 2.05
N ALA A 86 -8.16 12.87 3.02
CA ALA A 86 -7.09 13.52 3.76
C ALA A 86 -5.70 12.94 3.40
N ALA A 87 -5.59 12.15 2.34
CA ALA A 87 -4.32 11.56 1.95
C ALA A 87 -3.34 12.64 1.46
N VAL A 88 -2.21 12.76 2.15
CA VAL A 88 -1.09 13.60 1.72
C VAL A 88 -0.16 12.72 0.90
N ILE A 89 -0.05 13.01 -0.39
CA ILE A 89 0.91 12.36 -1.27
C ILE A 89 2.21 13.15 -1.20
N GLU A 90 3.24 12.55 -0.62
CA GLU A 90 4.55 13.16 -0.55
C GLU A 90 5.29 12.98 -1.87
N LYS A 91 5.93 14.05 -2.33
CA LYS A 91 6.77 14.00 -3.53
C LYS A 91 8.20 13.65 -3.14
N PHE A 92 8.80 12.77 -3.94
CA PHE A 92 10.21 12.41 -3.85
C PHE A 92 10.92 12.92 -5.10
N THR A 93 12.21 13.24 -4.99
CA THR A 93 13.02 13.59 -6.16
C THR A 93 14.19 12.63 -6.33
N VAL A 94 14.52 12.35 -7.59
CA VAL A 94 15.65 11.48 -7.93
C VAL A 94 16.94 12.16 -7.49
N GLY A 95 17.81 11.42 -6.79
CA GLY A 95 19.05 11.94 -6.23
C GLY A 95 19.00 12.21 -4.73
N GLU A 96 17.81 12.25 -4.11
CA GLU A 96 17.66 12.39 -2.65
C GLU A 96 18.22 11.18 -1.89
N PHE A 97 18.84 11.45 -0.74
CA PHE A 97 19.19 10.42 0.24
C PHE A 97 18.06 10.26 1.26
N LEU A 98 17.53 9.04 1.35
CA LEU A 98 16.46 8.70 2.28
C LEU A 98 16.91 7.61 3.24
N LYS A 99 16.47 7.74 4.48
CA LYS A 99 16.41 6.66 5.44
C LYS A 99 14.96 6.21 5.56
N VAL A 100 14.67 4.97 5.20
CA VAL A 100 13.32 4.43 5.14
C VAL A 100 13.13 3.31 6.16
N PHE A 101 11.94 3.27 6.75
CA PHE A 101 11.55 2.33 7.79
C PHE A 101 10.32 1.54 7.33
N GLY A 102 10.40 0.22 7.44
CA GLY A 102 9.39 -0.63 6.85
C GLY A 102 9.66 -2.12 7.04
N THR A 103 8.97 -2.92 6.25
CA THR A 103 9.03 -4.38 6.31
C THR A 103 9.21 -4.96 4.91
N TRP A 104 9.86 -6.12 4.84
CA TRP A 104 10.03 -6.85 3.59
C TRP A 104 8.76 -7.64 3.26
N GLU A 105 8.22 -7.42 2.06
CA GLU A 105 7.17 -8.27 1.49
C GLU A 105 7.73 -8.93 0.21
N GLY A 106 8.31 -10.13 0.40
CA GLY A 106 9.00 -10.85 -0.67
C GLY A 106 10.23 -10.11 -1.17
N THR A 107 10.20 -9.67 -2.43
CA THR A 107 11.30 -8.94 -3.08
C THR A 107 11.22 -7.43 -2.93
N HIS A 108 10.12 -6.90 -2.38
CA HIS A 108 9.88 -5.47 -2.26
C HIS A 108 9.99 -5.04 -0.81
N PHE A 109 10.57 -3.87 -0.58
CA PHE A 109 10.59 -3.26 0.75
C PHE A 109 9.44 -2.27 0.86
N ILE A 110 8.49 -2.51 1.76
CA ILE A 110 7.32 -1.64 1.92
C ILE A 110 7.54 -0.69 3.07
N ILE A 111 7.42 0.60 2.79
CA ILE A 111 7.72 1.65 3.76
C ILE A 111 6.47 2.23 4.38
N ASN A 112 6.57 2.51 5.67
CA ASN A 112 5.59 3.29 6.41
C ASN A 112 6.12 4.71 6.65
N HIS A 113 7.37 4.80 7.12
CA HIS A 113 8.01 6.05 7.50
C HIS A 113 9.32 6.27 6.74
N PHE A 114 9.68 7.52 6.53
CA PHE A 114 10.99 7.88 5.99
C PHE A 114 11.47 9.21 6.57
N GLU A 115 12.79 9.37 6.57
CA GLU A 115 13.50 10.57 6.95
C GLU A 115 14.35 11.01 5.75
N ARG A 116 14.26 12.29 5.37
CA ARG A 116 15.13 12.87 4.34
C ARG A 116 16.45 13.25 4.98
N ILE A 117 17.54 12.69 4.46
CA ILE A 117 18.89 13.08 4.88
C ILE A 117 19.33 14.20 3.94
N VAL A 118 19.37 15.43 4.45
CA VAL A 118 19.93 16.57 3.72
C VAL A 118 21.44 16.53 3.91
N THR A 119 22.16 16.04 2.91
CA THR A 119 23.61 16.19 2.87
C THR A 119 23.93 17.66 2.62
N LYS A 120 24.54 18.32 3.61
CA LYS A 120 24.87 19.75 3.61
C LYS A 120 26.15 20.02 2.82
#